data_AF-A0A2G2IFP2-F1
#
_entry.id   AF-A0A2G2IFP2-F1
#
_cell.length_a   1.000
_cell.length_b   1.000
_cell.length_c   1.000
_cell.angle_alpha   90.00
_cell.angle_beta   90.00
_cell.angle_gamma   90.00
#
_symmetry.space_group_name_H-M   'P 1'
#
loop_
_entity.id
_entity.type
_entity.pdbx_description
1 polymer ?
#
loop_
_entity_poly.entity_id
_entity_poly.type
_entity_poly.pdbx_seq_one_letter_code
_entity_poly.pdbx_strand_id
1 'polypeptide(L)'
;MKRLILPLLLSSAVLAAEPLTKTEKGEVESLLAEAASKLIYLDRDCGKAIDAEKFKELSKLKAFSEGYMTIEGISWNRVKRKAHQGYGMLKIEAPLGELCEQYKKDIKGTYQFLKKH
;
A
#
# COMPACT_ATOMS: atom_id res chain seq x y z
N MET A 1 33.94 8.14 -49.05
CA MET A 1 32.83 8.37 -48.10
C MET A 1 32.91 7.32 -46.99
N LYS A 2 33.41 7.68 -45.80
CA LYS A 2 33.51 6.77 -44.65
C LYS A 2 32.28 7.00 -43.76
N ARG A 3 31.41 6.00 -43.65
CA ARG A 3 30.24 6.02 -42.77
C ARG A 3 30.69 5.70 -41.35
N LEU A 4 30.59 6.68 -40.46
CA LEU A 4 30.74 6.49 -39.01
C LEU A 4 29.47 5.83 -38.49
N ILE A 5 29.57 4.56 -38.11
CA ILE A 5 28.53 3.84 -37.38
C ILE A 5 28.73 4.20 -35.91
N LEU A 6 27.86 5.05 -35.36
CA LEU A 6 27.86 5.42 -33.96
C LEU A 6 27.25 4.25 -33.16
N PRO A 7 27.97 3.57 -32.25
CA PRO A 7 27.36 2.58 -31.40
C PRO A 7 26.56 3.32 -30.33
N LEU A 8 25.23 3.24 -30.41
CA LEU A 8 24.34 3.72 -29.35
C LEU A 8 24.57 2.81 -28.13
N LEU A 9 25.41 3.26 -27.19
CA LEU A 9 25.53 2.65 -25.87
C LEU A 9 24.23 2.95 -25.11
N LEU A 10 23.24 2.08 -25.26
CA LEU A 10 22.10 1.97 -24.35
C LEU A 10 22.64 1.51 -23.00
N SER A 11 23.08 2.48 -22.19
CA SER A 11 23.41 2.27 -20.79
C SER A 11 22.11 1.96 -20.06
N SER A 12 21.80 0.67 -19.90
CA SER A 12 20.72 0.19 -19.03
C SER A 12 21.11 0.49 -17.59
N ALA A 13 20.75 1.69 -17.12
CA ALA A 13 20.78 2.00 -15.71
C ALA A 13 19.78 1.08 -15.00
N VAL A 14 20.27 -0.05 -14.50
CA VAL A 14 19.56 -0.87 -13.55
C VAL A 14 19.43 0.00 -12.29
N LEU A 15 18.28 0.65 -12.12
CA LEU A 15 17.91 1.32 -10.88
C LEU A 15 17.82 0.24 -9.79
N ALA A 16 18.94 -0.03 -9.13
CA ALA A 16 18.94 -0.77 -7.89
C ALA A 16 18.19 0.09 -6.87
N ALA A 17 16.96 -0.31 -6.51
CA ALA A 17 16.21 0.35 -5.47
C ALA A 17 17.02 0.24 -4.17
N GLU A 18 17.47 1.36 -3.63
CA GLU A 18 18.18 1.37 -2.36
C GLU A 18 17.25 0.84 -1.25
N PRO A 19 17.77 0.02 -0.33
CA PRO A 19 16.97 -0.51 0.76
C PRO A 19 16.47 0.63 1.65
N LEU A 20 15.20 0.57 2.07
CA LEU A 20 14.60 1.57 2.93
C LEU A 20 15.45 1.80 4.20
N THR A 21 15.67 3.06 4.54
CA THR A 21 16.21 3.46 5.84
C THR A 21 15.28 3.06 6.97
N LYS A 22 15.79 3.04 8.21
CA LYS A 22 14.98 2.71 9.39
C LYS A 22 13.76 3.64 9.55
N THR A 23 13.92 4.91 9.19
CA THR A 23 12.85 5.91 9.25
C THR A 23 11.78 5.62 8.19
N GLU A 24 12.18 5.46 6.93
CA GLU A 24 11.26 5.14 5.83
C GLU A 24 10.52 3.82 6.07
N LYS A 25 11.19 2.79 6.61
CA LYS A 25 10.51 1.55 7.03
C LYS A 25 9.39 1.83 8.03
N GLY A 26 9.64 2.68 9.01
CA GLY A 26 8.64 3.06 10.00
C GLY A 26 7.46 3.83 9.41
N GLU A 27 7.72 4.69 8.42
CA GLU A 27 6.70 5.46 7.70
C GLU A 27 5.87 4.55 6.81
N VAL A 28 6.49 3.71 5.98
CA VAL A 28 5.81 2.70 5.15
C VAL A 28 4.98 1.78 6.04
N GLU A 29 5.54 1.26 7.14
CA GLU A 29 4.77 0.42 8.07
C GLU A 29 3.54 1.15 8.66
N SER A 30 3.64 2.46 8.91
CA SER A 30 2.52 3.24 9.46
C SER A 30 1.47 3.52 8.39
N LEU A 31 1.89 3.86 7.18
CA LEU A 31 1.04 4.05 6.01
C LEU A 31 0.26 2.78 5.67
N LEU A 32 0.94 1.63 5.66
CA LEU A 32 0.31 0.34 5.42
C LEU A 32 -0.63 -0.06 6.57
N ALA A 33 -0.28 0.27 7.81
CA ALA A 33 -1.14 0.00 8.95
C ALA A 33 -2.44 0.82 8.92
N GLU A 34 -2.39 2.08 8.50
CA GLU A 34 -3.57 2.93 8.33
C GLU A 34 -4.48 2.40 7.21
N ALA A 35 -3.90 2.00 6.08
CA ALA A 35 -4.67 1.35 5.01
C ALA A 35 -5.33 0.05 5.52
N ALA A 36 -4.57 -0.77 6.25
CA ALA A 36 -5.07 -2.00 6.85
C ALA A 36 -6.17 -1.77 7.89
N SER A 37 -6.12 -0.69 8.70
CA SER A 37 -7.17 -0.43 9.69
C SER A 37 -8.51 -0.09 9.04
N LYS A 38 -8.49 0.74 8.00
CA LYS A 38 -9.70 1.08 7.20
C LYS A 38 -10.29 -0.16 6.53
N LEU A 39 -9.41 -1.03 6.04
CA LEU A 39 -9.77 -2.32 5.48
C LEU A 39 -10.43 -3.23 6.53
N ILE A 40 -9.82 -3.43 7.69
CA ILE A 40 -10.43 -4.22 8.78
C ILE A 40 -11.82 -3.70 9.15
N TYR A 41 -11.99 -2.38 9.18
CA TYR A 41 -13.30 -1.75 9.41
C TYR A 41 -14.32 -2.11 8.32
N LEU A 42 -13.93 -2.07 7.05
CA LEU A 42 -14.81 -2.46 5.96
C LEU A 42 -15.19 -3.94 5.96
N ASP A 43 -14.25 -4.81 6.33
CA ASP A 43 -14.47 -6.26 6.46
C ASP A 43 -15.47 -6.56 7.57
N ARG A 44 -15.22 -6.02 8.77
CA ARG A 44 -15.96 -6.37 9.99
C ARG A 44 -17.27 -5.62 10.18
N ASP A 45 -17.30 -4.35 9.79
CA ASP A 45 -18.41 -3.45 10.12
C ASP A 45 -19.25 -3.08 8.88
N CYS A 46 -18.68 -3.24 7.68
CA CYS A 46 -19.35 -2.85 6.43
C CYS A 46 -19.68 -4.01 5.49
N GLY A 47 -19.39 -5.26 5.92
CA GLY A 47 -19.70 -6.49 5.19
C GLY A 47 -18.91 -6.66 3.88
N LYS A 48 -17.75 -6.00 3.74
CA LYS A 48 -16.91 -6.08 2.54
C LYS A 48 -15.68 -6.94 2.80
N ALA A 49 -15.81 -8.23 2.47
CA ALA A 49 -14.73 -9.19 2.62
C ALA A 49 -13.43 -8.73 1.95
N ILE A 50 -12.31 -8.93 2.65
CA ILE A 50 -10.98 -8.55 2.18
C ILE A 50 -10.12 -9.77 1.94
N ASP A 51 -9.51 -9.80 0.77
CA ASP A 51 -8.47 -10.76 0.43
C ASP A 51 -7.12 -10.27 0.97
N ALA A 52 -6.54 -11.05 1.89
CA ALA A 52 -5.29 -10.71 2.55
C ALA A 52 -4.07 -10.75 1.61
N GLU A 53 -4.08 -11.61 0.59
CA GLU A 53 -3.00 -11.65 -0.41
C GLU A 53 -3.11 -10.45 -1.34
N LYS A 54 -4.33 -10.12 -1.76
CA LYS A 54 -4.59 -8.88 -2.50
C LYS A 54 -4.09 -7.70 -1.68
N PHE A 55 -4.40 -7.60 -0.38
CA PHE A 55 -3.90 -6.52 0.47
C PHE A 55 -2.37 -6.34 0.46
N LYS A 56 -1.57 -7.42 0.37
CA LYS A 56 -0.11 -7.27 0.27
C LYS A 56 0.33 -6.69 -1.07
N GLU A 57 -0.31 -7.09 -2.17
CA GLU A 57 -0.05 -6.53 -3.50
C GLU A 57 -0.46 -5.06 -3.56
N LEU A 58 -1.64 -4.77 -3.03
CA LEU A 58 -2.17 -3.44 -2.82
C LEU A 58 -1.22 -2.53 -2.03
N SER A 59 -0.64 -3.07 -0.96
CA SER A 59 0.32 -2.37 -0.10
C SER A 59 1.57 -1.95 -0.85
N LYS A 60 2.07 -2.78 -1.79
CA LYS A 60 3.20 -2.41 -2.66
C LYS A 60 2.85 -1.18 -3.49
N LEU A 61 1.70 -1.23 -4.17
CA LEU A 61 1.24 -0.14 -5.03
C LEU A 61 1.00 1.15 -4.24
N LYS A 62 0.45 1.05 -3.03
CA LYS A 62 0.25 2.19 -2.14
C LYS A 62 1.58 2.81 -1.71
N ALA A 63 2.56 2.00 -1.28
CA ALA A 63 3.89 2.52 -0.97
C ALA A 63 4.54 3.21 -2.19
N PHE A 64 4.39 2.63 -3.38
CA PHE A 64 4.95 3.20 -4.62
C PHE A 64 4.29 4.51 -5.01
N SER A 65 2.97 4.64 -4.82
CA SER A 65 2.25 5.90 -5.05
C SER A 65 2.69 7.03 -4.13
N GLU A 66 3.30 6.71 -2.99
CA GLU A 66 3.83 7.66 -2.00
C GLU A 66 5.33 7.92 -2.20
N GLY A 67 5.92 7.41 -3.28
CA GLY A 67 7.31 7.67 -3.64
C GLY A 67 8.32 6.66 -3.09
N TYR A 68 7.89 5.62 -2.36
CA TYR A 68 8.79 4.56 -1.92
C TYR A 68 9.07 3.58 -3.07
N MET A 69 10.34 3.21 -3.26
CA MET A 69 10.74 2.34 -4.38
C MET A 69 10.68 0.83 -4.05
N THR A 70 10.53 0.50 -2.77
CA THR A 70 10.44 -0.89 -2.28
C THR A 70 9.65 -0.94 -0.97
N ILE A 71 9.14 -2.12 -0.63
CA ILE A 71 8.61 -2.44 0.71
C ILE A 71 9.45 -3.53 1.39
N GLU A 72 10.63 -3.84 0.86
CA GLU A 72 11.48 -4.86 1.44
C GLU A 72 11.97 -4.48 2.84
N GLY A 73 11.98 -5.46 3.73
CA GLY A 73 12.43 -5.28 5.11
C GLY A 73 11.44 -4.57 6.04
N ILE A 74 10.19 -4.35 5.62
CA ILE A 74 9.12 -3.93 6.53
C ILE A 74 8.70 -5.09 7.45
N SER A 75 8.30 -4.77 8.68
CA SER A 75 7.73 -5.72 9.61
C SER A 75 6.21 -5.82 9.47
N TRP A 76 5.75 -6.85 8.76
CA TRP A 76 4.31 -7.15 8.64
C TRP A 76 3.61 -7.38 9.98
N ASN A 77 4.34 -7.92 10.98
CA ASN A 77 3.83 -8.04 12.34
C ASN A 77 3.57 -6.66 12.96
N ARG A 78 4.45 -5.68 12.72
CA ARG A 78 4.26 -4.30 13.19
C ARG A 78 3.10 -3.62 12.48
N VAL A 79 2.99 -3.79 11.16
CA VAL A 79 1.83 -3.35 10.37
C VAL A 79 0.53 -3.91 10.94
N LYS A 80 0.45 -5.23 11.14
CA LYS A 80 -0.75 -5.90 11.68
C LYS A 80 -1.15 -5.36 13.06
N ARG A 81 -0.21 -5.22 13.99
CA ARG A 81 -0.51 -4.69 15.33
C ARG A 81 -1.03 -3.25 15.27
N LYS A 82 -0.35 -2.38 14.52
CA LYS A 82 -0.77 -0.98 14.33
C LYS A 82 -2.14 -0.89 13.64
N ALA A 83 -2.41 -1.75 12.67
CA ALA A 83 -3.70 -1.81 11.98
C ALA A 83 -4.85 -2.14 12.93
N HIS A 84 -4.66 -3.11 13.83
CA HIS A 84 -5.66 -3.42 14.85
C HIS A 84 -5.84 -2.29 15.86
N GLN A 85 -4.78 -1.59 16.23
CA GLN A 85 -4.87 -0.38 17.08
C GLN A 85 -5.67 0.73 16.38
N GLY A 86 -5.34 1.02 15.12
CA GLY A 86 -6.08 1.98 14.30
C GLY A 86 -7.54 1.59 14.12
N TYR A 87 -7.84 0.30 13.93
CA TYR A 87 -9.22 -0.19 13.89
C TYR A 87 -9.96 0.06 15.22
N GLY A 88 -9.30 -0.17 16.36
CA GLY A 88 -9.85 0.16 17.66
C GLY A 88 -10.23 1.64 17.79
N MET A 89 -9.39 2.54 17.29
CA MET A 89 -9.69 3.98 17.23
C MET A 89 -10.89 4.27 16.34
N LEU A 90 -10.94 3.68 15.14
CA LEU A 90 -12.08 3.83 14.22
C LEU A 90 -13.40 3.35 14.84
N LYS A 91 -13.37 2.31 15.68
CA LYS A 91 -14.56 1.83 16.40
C LYS A 91 -15.00 2.77 17.53
N ILE A 92 -14.11 3.58 18.08
CA ILE A 92 -14.47 4.62 19.06
C ILE A 92 -15.09 5.81 18.33
N GLU A 93 -14.51 6.23 17.21
CA GLU A 93 -14.96 7.39 16.43
C GLU A 93 -16.24 7.12 15.64
N ALA A 94 -16.36 5.92 15.07
CA ALA A 94 -17.46 5.50 14.21
C ALA A 94 -17.89 4.06 14.55
N PRO A 95 -18.62 3.85 15.66
CA PRO A 95 -18.96 2.53 16.15
C PRO A 95 -19.97 1.76 15.27
N LEU A 96 -20.79 2.43 14.46
CA LEU A 96 -21.94 1.83 13.76
C LEU A 96 -21.76 1.77 12.24
N GLY A 97 -20.54 1.93 11.73
CA GLY A 97 -20.29 1.85 10.29
C GLY A 97 -20.47 3.19 9.57
N GLU A 98 -20.42 4.31 10.28
CA GLU A 98 -20.62 5.65 9.73
C GLU A 98 -19.62 5.98 8.60
N LEU A 99 -18.42 5.40 8.66
CA LEU A 99 -17.36 5.58 7.68
C LEU A 99 -17.43 4.58 6.51
N CYS A 100 -18.39 3.65 6.51
CA CYS A 100 -18.48 2.59 5.51
C CYS A 100 -18.54 3.14 4.08
N GLU A 101 -19.42 4.10 3.80
CA GLU A 101 -19.58 4.64 2.44
C GLU A 101 -18.38 5.47 2.00
N GLN A 102 -17.71 6.16 2.93
CA GLN A 102 -16.47 6.89 2.65
C GLN A 102 -15.37 5.90 2.28
N TYR A 103 -15.08 4.92 3.14
CA TYR A 103 -13.99 3.97 2.88
C TYR A 103 -14.28 3.05 1.69
N LYS A 104 -15.54 2.71 1.39
CA LYS A 104 -15.89 2.02 0.14
C LYS A 104 -15.54 2.85 -1.10
N LYS A 105 -15.73 4.17 -1.05
CA LYS A 105 -15.38 5.08 -2.16
C LYS A 105 -13.86 5.25 -2.26
N ASP A 106 -13.18 5.46 -1.14
CA ASP A 106 -11.72 5.55 -1.08
C ASP A 106 -11.10 4.28 -1.66
N ILE A 107 -11.66 3.11 -1.32
CA ILE A 107 -11.21 1.87 -1.93
C ILE A 107 -11.49 1.85 -3.43
N LYS A 108 -12.67 2.21 -3.89
CA LYS A 108 -12.93 2.20 -5.34
C LYS A 108 -12.04 3.17 -6.13
N GLY A 109 -11.67 4.30 -5.54
CA GLY A 109 -10.80 5.32 -6.14
C GLY A 109 -9.33 4.96 -6.10
N THR A 110 -8.81 4.60 -4.92
CA THR A 110 -7.41 4.15 -4.75
C THR A 110 -7.16 2.80 -5.41
N TYR A 111 -8.20 2.00 -5.61
CA TYR A 111 -8.10 0.63 -6.10
C TYR A 111 -8.95 0.33 -7.34
N GLN A 112 -8.99 1.23 -8.32
CA GLN A 112 -9.58 0.94 -9.64
C GLN A 112 -9.02 -0.34 -10.30
N PHE A 113 -7.86 -0.84 -9.84
CA PHE A 113 -7.25 -2.10 -10.24
C PHE A 113 -7.74 -3.36 -9.48
N LEU A 114 -8.57 -3.21 -8.43
CA LEU A 114 -9.27 -4.34 -7.80
C LEU A 114 -10.46 -4.85 -8.62
N LYS A 115 -10.81 -4.19 -9.74
CA LYS A 115 -11.89 -4.63 -10.61
C LYS A 115 -11.41 -5.81 -11.49
N LYS A 116 -12.23 -6.87 -11.44
CA LYS A 116 -12.14 -8.20 -12.09
C LYS A 116 -11.37 -9.20 -11.22
N HIS A 117 -11.92 -10.32 -10.76
CA HIS A 117 -13.13 -11.07 -11.16
C HIS A 117 -14.21 -11.11 -10.09
#